data_AF-A0A1B1Z3G5-F1
#
_entry.id   AF-A0A1B1Z3G5-F1
#
_cell.length_a   1.000
_cell.length_b   1.000
_cell.length_c   1.000
_cell.angle_alpha   90.00
_cell.angle_beta   90.00
_cell.angle_gamma   90.00
#
_symmetry.space_group_name_H-M   'P 1'
#
loop_
_entity.id
_entity.type
_entity.pdbx_description
1 polymer ?
#
loop_
_entity_poly.entity_id
_entity_poly.type
_entity_poly.pdbx_seq_one_letter_code
_entity_poly.pdbx_strand_id
1 'polypeptide(L)'
;MTKKPSYEKELQKREILMKDEQTNAWYYEDHISAIVNRARKEGAFDNLEGMGKPLNIDEDLVYNPEKRLHKVMKDNNVLPNWVKLGKEIDVLKEELKSYTVEYNIKKTVESINQKVFQHNLTCPPTAQRMKVNLEDVLKK
;
A
#
# COMPACT_ATOMS: atom_id res chain seq x y z
N MET A 1 46.76 -26.42 -37.61
CA MET A 1 45.98 -27.65 -37.29
C MET A 1 45.28 -27.42 -35.96
N THR A 2 43.98 -27.14 -36.00
CA THR A 2 43.16 -26.87 -34.80
C THR A 2 42.99 -28.16 -34.00
N LYS A 3 43.53 -28.19 -32.77
CA LYS A 3 43.37 -29.33 -31.86
C LYS A 3 41.88 -29.47 -31.53
N LYS A 4 41.24 -30.55 -31.98
CA LYS A 4 39.88 -30.90 -31.56
C LYS A 4 39.86 -30.92 -30.03
N PRO A 5 38.88 -30.29 -29.37
CA PRO A 5 38.78 -30.33 -27.92
C PRO A 5 38.73 -31.80 -27.47
N SER A 6 39.47 -32.13 -26.41
CA SER A 6 39.45 -33.49 -25.84
C SER A 6 38.00 -33.88 -25.56
N TYR A 7 37.60 -35.08 -25.96
CA TYR A 7 36.26 -35.64 -25.77
C TYR A 7 35.76 -35.49 -24.32
N GLU A 8 36.68 -35.56 -23.37
CA GLU A 8 36.44 -35.36 -21.94
C GLU A 8 35.96 -33.94 -21.59
N LYS A 9 36.46 -32.91 -22.30
CA LYS A 9 36.00 -31.52 -22.16
C LYS A 9 34.61 -31.30 -22.75
N GLU A 10 34.28 -32.02 -23.83
CA GLU A 10 32.94 -31.98 -24.42
C GLU A 10 31.92 -32.68 -23.53
N LEU A 11 32.31 -33.80 -22.91
CA LEU A 11 31.52 -34.51 -21.90
C LEU A 11 31.30 -33.63 -20.67
N GLN A 12 32.34 -33.00 -20.10
CA GLN A 12 32.19 -32.05 -18.98
C GLN A 12 31.26 -30.89 -19.34
N LYS A 13 31.40 -30.31 -20.54
CA LYS A 13 30.55 -29.21 -20.98
C LYS A 13 29.09 -29.65 -21.14
N ARG A 14 28.84 -30.86 -21.64
CA ARG A 14 27.49 -31.46 -21.71
C ARG A 14 26.93 -31.80 -20.33
N GLU A 15 27.75 -32.30 -19.41
CA GLU A 15 27.34 -32.59 -18.03
C GLU A 15 26.99 -31.31 -17.25
N ILE A 16 27.75 -30.23 -17.43
CA ILE A 16 27.43 -28.91 -16.86
C ILE A 16 26.10 -28.41 -17.42
N LEU A 17 25.90 -28.47 -18.74
CA LEU A 17 24.66 -28.06 -19.39
C LEU A 17 23.45 -28.89 -18.94
N MET A 18 23.60 -30.22 -18.80
CA MET A 18 22.53 -31.09 -18.32
C MET A 18 22.24 -30.93 -16.83
N LYS A 19 23.23 -30.56 -16.00
CA LYS A 19 23.00 -30.17 -14.60
C LYS A 19 22.17 -28.87 -14.49
N ASP A 20 22.41 -27.91 -15.39
CA ASP A 20 21.58 -26.70 -15.47
C ASP A 20 20.13 -27.04 -15.89
N GLU A 21 19.93 -28.00 -16.80
CA GLU A 21 18.58 -28.46 -17.18
C GLU A 21 17.87 -29.29 -16.09
N GLN A 22 18.61 -30.05 -15.27
CA GLN A 22 18.05 -30.91 -14.21
C GLN A 22 17.82 -30.18 -12.87
N THR A 23 18.30 -28.94 -12.72
CA THR A 23 17.95 -28.05 -11.58
C THR A 23 16.63 -27.31 -11.77
N ASN A 24 15.84 -27.67 -12.79
CA ASN A 24 14.53 -27.07 -13.03
C ASN A 24 13.42 -27.70 -12.16
N ALA A 25 13.68 -27.81 -10.85
CA ALA A 25 12.64 -27.94 -9.84
C ALA A 25 12.14 -26.53 -9.48
N TRP A 26 11.41 -25.93 -10.42
CA TRP A 26 10.71 -24.64 -10.29
C TRP A 26 11.61 -23.41 -10.05
N TYR A 27 12.31 -22.96 -11.09
CA TYR A 27 12.86 -21.59 -11.08
C TYR A 27 11.70 -20.58 -11.23
N TYR A 28 11.10 -20.18 -10.11
CA TYR A 28 10.17 -19.05 -10.07
C TYR A 28 10.98 -17.76 -9.95
N GLU A 29 11.12 -17.01 -11.05
CA GLU A 29 11.58 -15.63 -10.99
C GLU A 29 10.38 -14.70 -10.90
N ASP A 30 10.19 -14.10 -9.72
CA ASP A 30 9.16 -13.09 -9.48
C ASP A 30 9.36 -11.90 -10.45
N HIS A 31 8.30 -11.49 -11.15
CA HIS A 31 8.38 -10.43 -12.16
C HIS A 31 8.90 -9.10 -11.58
N ILE A 32 8.56 -8.79 -10.32
CA ILE A 32 9.07 -7.59 -9.64
C ILE A 32 10.57 -7.72 -9.42
N SER A 33 11.02 -8.86 -8.91
CA SER A 33 12.43 -9.17 -8.70
C SER A 33 13.25 -9.10 -10.01
N ALA A 34 12.72 -9.64 -11.11
CA ALA A 34 13.34 -9.56 -12.43
C ALA A 34 13.51 -8.11 -12.93
N ILE A 35 12.48 -7.27 -12.75
CA ILE A 35 12.53 -5.84 -13.11
C ILE A 35 13.60 -5.11 -12.29
N VAL A 36 13.62 -5.32 -10.97
CA VAL A 36 14.61 -4.69 -10.08
C VAL A 36 16.04 -5.11 -10.44
N ASN A 37 16.26 -6.40 -10.74
CA ASN A 37 17.56 -6.92 -11.13
C ASN A 37 18.03 -6.35 -12.46
N ARG A 38 17.13 -6.19 -13.44
CA ARG A 38 17.44 -5.54 -14.72
C ARG A 38 17.83 -4.08 -14.52
N ALA A 39 17.03 -3.32 -13.78
CA ALA A 39 17.30 -1.91 -13.47
C ALA A 39 18.64 -1.73 -12.73
N ARG A 40 19.02 -2.65 -11.83
CA ARG A 40 20.36 -2.67 -11.22
C ARG A 40 21.48 -2.87 -12.24
N LYS A 41 21.35 -3.84 -13.16
CA LYS A 41 22.36 -4.10 -14.19
C LYS A 41 22.53 -2.92 -15.14
N GLU A 42 21.45 -2.18 -15.40
CA GLU A 42 21.44 -0.98 -16.23
C GLU A 42 21.94 0.28 -15.50
N GLY A 43 22.33 0.17 -14.22
CA GLY A 43 22.84 1.30 -13.45
C GLY A 43 21.77 2.32 -13.04
N ALA A 44 20.49 1.96 -13.11
CA ALA A 44 19.38 2.87 -12.79
C ALA A 44 19.41 3.38 -11.32
N PHE A 45 20.17 2.71 -10.46
CA PHE A 45 20.36 3.09 -9.05
C PHE A 45 21.63 3.91 -8.81
N ASP A 46 22.50 4.09 -9.80
CA ASP A 46 23.87 4.64 -9.64
C ASP A 46 23.90 6.15 -9.35
N ASN A 47 22.83 6.89 -9.71
CA ASN A 47 22.72 8.34 -9.52
C ASN A 47 21.44 8.74 -8.80
N LEU A 48 20.98 7.94 -7.83
CA LEU A 48 19.82 8.30 -7.02
C LEU A 48 20.11 9.49 -6.11
N GLU A 49 19.11 10.34 -5.95
CA GLU A 49 19.15 11.43 -4.98
C GLU A 49 19.36 10.87 -3.57
N GLY A 50 20.45 11.30 -2.93
CA GLY A 50 20.80 10.83 -1.59
C GLY A 50 21.73 9.62 -1.53
N MET A 51 22.24 9.11 -2.67
CA MET A 51 23.26 8.08 -2.66
C MET A 51 24.46 8.46 -1.78
N GLY A 52 24.91 7.54 -0.93
CA GLY A 52 26.06 7.71 -0.03
C GLY A 52 25.81 8.63 1.17
N LYS A 53 24.63 9.26 1.26
CA LYS A 53 24.24 10.08 2.41
C LYS A 53 23.54 9.20 3.46
N PRO A 54 23.70 9.49 4.76
CA PRO A 54 22.92 8.81 5.80
C PRO A 54 21.43 9.06 5.58
N LEU A 55 20.62 8.03 5.83
CA LEU A 55 19.16 8.15 5.78
C LEU A 55 18.70 9.15 6.84
N ASN A 56 17.83 10.09 6.45
CA ASN A 56 17.15 10.96 7.41
C ASN A 56 16.02 10.18 8.08
N ILE A 57 16.35 9.55 9.21
CA ILE A 57 15.39 8.77 9.99
C ILE A 57 14.77 9.71 11.02
N ASP A 58 13.48 9.95 10.87
CA ASP A 58 12.68 10.68 11.85
C ASP A 58 12.38 9.73 13.03
N GLU A 59 13.01 9.97 14.18
CA GLU A 59 12.90 9.13 15.39
C GLU A 59 11.45 8.91 15.83
N ASP A 60 10.59 9.92 15.64
CA ASP A 60 9.16 9.85 15.96
C ASP A 60 8.38 8.88 15.06
N LEU A 61 8.91 8.62 13.87
CA LEU A 61 8.36 7.64 12.93
C LEU A 61 8.90 6.24 13.20
N VAL A 62 10.09 6.10 13.81
CA VAL A 62 10.73 4.79 14.02
C VAL A 62 9.85 3.85 14.85
N TYR A 63 9.10 4.36 15.81
CA TYR A 63 8.31 3.51 16.71
C TYR A 63 6.81 3.50 16.42
N ASN A 64 6.35 4.16 15.35
CA ASN A 64 4.92 4.27 15.04
C ASN A 64 4.61 3.89 13.57
N PRO A 65 4.17 2.65 13.30
CA PRO A 65 3.89 2.19 11.93
C PRO A 65 2.75 2.97 11.26
N GLU A 66 1.74 3.43 12.02
CA GLU A 66 0.64 4.21 11.47
C GLU A 66 1.10 5.60 11.00
N LYS A 67 1.94 6.28 11.79
CA LYS A 67 2.52 7.57 11.38
C LYS A 67 3.40 7.42 10.13
N ARG A 68 4.17 6.33 10.02
CA ARG A 68 4.94 6.03 8.79
C ARG A 68 4.03 5.88 7.58
N LEU A 69 2.96 5.08 7.71
CA LEU A 69 1.99 4.87 6.65
C LEU A 69 1.36 6.18 6.19
N HIS A 70 0.93 7.02 7.14
CA HIS A 70 0.34 8.33 6.83
C HIS A 70 1.34 9.28 6.15
N LYS A 71 2.61 9.28 6.53
CA LYS A 71 3.65 10.05 5.86
C LYS A 71 3.84 9.59 4.42
N VAL A 72 3.99 8.29 4.18
CA VAL A 72 4.13 7.73 2.82
C VAL A 72 2.92 8.10 1.96
N MET A 73 1.70 7.98 2.48
CA MET A 73 0.50 8.41 1.75
C MET A 73 0.55 9.90 1.39
N LYS A 74 0.88 10.76 2.35
CA LYS A 74 1.00 12.22 2.15
C LYS A 74 2.05 12.56 1.09
N ASP A 75 3.24 11.95 1.17
CA ASP A 75 4.35 12.19 0.25
C ASP A 75 3.98 11.76 -1.20
N ASN A 76 3.04 10.83 -1.35
CA ASN A 76 2.53 10.36 -2.64
C ASN A 76 1.19 11.01 -3.05
N ASN A 77 0.76 12.10 -2.39
CA ASN A 77 -0.53 12.76 -2.65
C ASN A 77 -1.76 11.83 -2.49
N VAL A 78 -1.64 10.77 -1.70
CA VAL A 78 -2.72 9.85 -1.36
C VAL A 78 -3.35 10.28 -0.04
N LEU A 79 -4.67 10.41 -0.01
CA LEU A 79 -5.38 10.72 1.22
C LEU A 79 -5.52 9.45 2.09
N PRO A 80 -5.25 9.53 3.40
CA PRO A 80 -5.58 8.46 4.32
C PRO A 80 -7.07 8.13 4.29
N ASN A 81 -7.41 6.86 4.49
CA ASN A 81 -8.79 6.38 4.37
C ASN A 81 -9.77 7.11 5.31
N TRP A 82 -9.35 7.41 6.54
CA TRP A 82 -10.17 8.15 7.50
C TRP A 82 -10.52 9.56 7.01
N VAL A 83 -9.63 10.23 6.27
CA VAL A 83 -9.92 11.55 5.68
C VAL A 83 -11.01 11.44 4.61
N LYS A 84 -10.96 10.38 3.80
CA LYS A 84 -12.00 10.09 2.79
C LYS A 84 -13.35 9.82 3.46
N LEU A 85 -13.38 8.95 4.47
CA LEU A 85 -14.58 8.66 5.26
C LEU A 85 -15.14 9.94 5.92
N GLY A 86 -14.27 10.81 6.42
CA GLY A 86 -14.67 12.10 6.98
C GLY A 86 -15.47 12.95 5.99
N LYS A 87 -14.96 13.09 4.75
CA LYS A 87 -15.66 13.81 3.68
C LYS A 87 -17.01 13.17 3.34
N GLU A 88 -17.07 11.85 3.25
CA GLU A 88 -18.33 11.14 2.99
C GLU A 88 -19.36 11.33 4.10
N ILE A 89 -18.92 11.34 5.37
CA ILE A 89 -19.79 11.63 6.51
C ILE A 89 -20.34 13.04 6.42
N ASP A 90 -19.52 14.02 6.02
CA ASP A 90 -19.93 15.42 5.90
C ASP A 90 -20.98 15.59 4.79
N VAL A 91 -20.79 14.93 3.64
CA VAL A 91 -21.79 14.90 2.56
C VAL A 91 -23.11 14.30 3.04
N LEU A 92 -23.08 13.14 3.69
CA LEU A 92 -24.29 12.49 4.20
C LEU A 92 -25.01 13.35 5.26
N LYS A 93 -24.28 14.11 6.08
CA LYS A 93 -24.87 15.05 7.04
C LYS A 93 -25.56 16.22 6.38
N GLU A 94 -25.05 16.71 5.25
CA GLU A 94 -25.74 17.73 4.44
C GLU A 94 -26.99 17.15 3.78
N GLU A 95 -26.90 15.96 3.17
CA GLU A 95 -28.06 15.26 2.60
C GLU A 95 -29.16 15.02 3.65
N LEU A 96 -28.77 14.65 4.87
CA LEU A 96 -29.69 14.42 5.98
C LEU A 96 -30.61 15.62 6.26
N LYS A 97 -30.12 16.86 6.07
CA LYS A 97 -30.91 18.08 6.27
C LYS A 97 -32.03 18.25 5.24
N SER A 98 -31.90 17.61 4.08
CA SER A 98 -32.88 17.71 2.99
C SER A 98 -34.01 16.66 3.09
N TYR A 99 -33.82 15.60 3.87
CA TYR A 99 -34.82 14.54 4.00
C TYR A 99 -35.95 14.94 4.93
N THR A 100 -37.18 14.75 4.46
CA THR A 100 -38.43 14.95 5.23
C THR A 100 -39.07 13.63 5.65
N VAL A 101 -38.79 12.55 4.92
CA VAL A 101 -39.36 11.22 5.17
C VAL A 101 -38.58 10.51 6.28
N GLU A 102 -39.27 10.12 7.35
CA GLU A 102 -38.68 9.49 8.54
C GLU A 102 -37.84 8.24 8.22
N TYR A 103 -38.31 7.41 7.28
CA TYR A 103 -37.57 6.22 6.84
C TYR A 103 -36.19 6.58 6.24
N ASN A 104 -36.12 7.61 5.40
CA ASN A 104 -34.87 8.06 4.77
C ASN A 104 -33.92 8.65 5.81
N ILE A 105 -34.46 9.39 6.78
CA ILE A 105 -33.69 9.95 7.91
C ILE A 105 -33.06 8.80 8.72
N LYS A 106 -33.85 7.80 9.13
CA LYS A 106 -33.38 6.62 9.88
C LYS A 106 -32.25 5.90 9.16
N LYS A 107 -32.46 5.57 7.88
CA LYS A 107 -31.48 4.86 7.06
C LYS A 107 -30.18 5.65 6.90
N THR A 108 -30.29 6.96 6.69
CA THR A 108 -29.13 7.85 6.51
C THR A 108 -28.34 8.01 7.81
N VAL A 109 -29.02 8.16 8.94
CA VAL A 109 -28.39 8.23 10.28
C VAL A 109 -27.64 6.94 10.60
N GLU A 110 -28.22 5.77 10.30
CA GLU A 110 -27.54 4.49 10.46
C GLU A 110 -26.27 4.41 9.61
N SER A 111 -26.35 4.81 8.33
CA SER A 111 -25.19 4.85 7.43
C SER A 111 -24.10 5.80 7.94
N ILE A 112 -24.47 6.99 8.40
CA ILE A 112 -23.54 7.95 9.02
C ILE A 112 -22.85 7.31 10.22
N ASN A 113 -23.60 6.68 11.12
CA ASN A 113 -23.05 6.11 12.34
C ASN A 113 -22.12 4.91 12.09
N GLN A 114 -22.41 4.09 11.08
CA GLN A 114 -21.51 3.03 10.62
C GLN A 114 -20.19 3.62 10.08
N LYS A 115 -20.26 4.67 9.25
CA LYS A 115 -19.06 5.34 8.73
C LYS A 115 -18.27 6.05 9.83
N VAL A 116 -18.94 6.69 10.79
CA VAL A 116 -18.30 7.32 11.95
C VAL A 116 -17.55 6.27 12.78
N PHE A 117 -18.13 5.08 12.95
CA PHE A 117 -17.44 3.99 13.64
C PHE A 117 -16.15 3.58 12.91
N GLN A 118 -16.22 3.31 11.60
CA GLN A 118 -15.04 2.96 10.79
C GLN A 118 -13.99 4.08 10.76
N HIS A 119 -14.44 5.33 10.66
CA HIS A 119 -13.59 6.51 10.73
C HIS A 119 -12.82 6.55 12.06
N ASN A 120 -13.52 6.37 13.20
CA ASN A 120 -12.90 6.46 14.53
C ASN A 120 -11.94 5.31 14.84
N LEU A 121 -12.10 4.16 14.19
CA LEU A 121 -11.15 3.03 14.29
C LEU A 121 -9.83 3.30 13.58
N THR A 122 -9.82 4.19 12.59
CA THR A 122 -8.67 4.42 11.71
C THR A 122 -8.03 5.79 11.90
N CYS A 123 -8.72 6.72 12.56
CA CYS A 123 -8.20 8.05 12.83
C CYS A 123 -7.54 8.12 14.22
N PRO A 124 -6.57 9.03 14.42
CA PRO A 124 -6.04 9.30 15.75
C PRO A 124 -7.15 9.80 16.69
N PRO A 125 -7.00 9.64 18.03
CA PRO A 125 -8.02 10.05 19.00
C PRO A 125 -8.46 11.51 18.87
N THR A 126 -7.55 12.41 18.51
CA THR A 126 -7.82 13.84 18.32
C THR A 126 -8.74 14.16 17.16
N ALA A 127 -8.86 13.26 16.18
CA ALA A 127 -9.68 13.45 14.98
C ALA A 127 -11.03 12.71 15.05
N GLN A 128 -11.31 11.97 16.14
CA GLN A 128 -12.53 11.18 16.27
C GLN A 128 -13.80 12.05 16.22
N ARG A 129 -14.86 11.48 15.64
CA ARG A 129 -16.15 12.15 15.42
C ARG A 129 -17.23 11.55 16.30
N MET A 130 -18.20 12.38 16.70
CA MET A 130 -19.39 11.91 17.43
C MET A 130 -20.42 11.30 16.48
N LYS A 131 -21.13 10.28 16.98
CA LYS A 131 -22.30 9.69 16.31
C LYS A 131 -23.48 10.66 16.34
N VAL A 132 -24.40 10.48 15.40
CA VAL A 132 -25.65 11.22 15.31
C VAL A 132 -26.75 10.43 16.02
N ASN A 133 -27.45 11.05 16.96
CA ASN A 133 -28.60 10.45 17.61
C ASN A 133 -29.85 10.68 16.75
N LEU A 134 -30.65 9.63 16.56
CA LEU A 134 -31.88 9.71 15.76
C LEU A 134 -32.91 10.67 16.39
N GLU A 135 -33.08 10.59 17.71
CA GLU A 135 -34.08 11.39 18.43
C GLU A 135 -33.83 12.90 18.26
N ASP A 136 -32.58 13.33 18.31
CA ASP A 136 -32.20 14.73 18.18
C ASP A 136 -32.49 15.28 16.77
N VAL A 137 -32.48 14.40 15.76
CA VAL A 137 -32.80 14.75 14.36
C VAL A 137 -34.30 14.83 14.14
N LEU A 138 -35.10 13.95 14.77
CA LEU A 138 -36.56 13.91 14.63
C LEU A 138 -37.31 14.93 15.49
N LYS A 139 -36.70 15.39 16.59
CA LYS A 139 -37.26 16.44 17.46
C LYS A 139 -37.08 17.86 16.90
N LYS A 140 -36.39 17.98 15.77
CA LYS A 140 -36.05 19.25 15.11
C LYS A 140 -37.14 19.67 14.13
#